data_AF-A0A2P8FQD0-F1
#
_entry.id   AF-A0A2P8FQD0-F1
#
_cell.length_a   1.000
_cell.length_b   1.000
_cell.length_c   1.000
_cell.angle_alpha   90.00
_cell.angle_beta   90.00
_cell.angle_gamma   90.00
#
_symmetry.space_group_name_H-M   'P 1'
#
loop_
_entity.id
_entity.type
_entity.pdbx_description
1 polymer ?
#
loop_
_entity_poly.entity_id
_entity_poly.type
_entity_poly.pdbx_seq_one_letter_code
_entity_poly.pdbx_strand_id
1 'polypeptide(L)'
;MAAFAALAFSCSAALQRRYDQRHGISSSSSTSSSDRSSRAPDGGKGSETTDGTYRKDYDRVVDGSSAAGSVSTPAGGNAGYNQQLLNQYTDMDKLAEVVLYELDNLENRYNNLLNEYKNAKSSSRQVMAMELDKISDDRLTLYKAYTNIYRNGKSDWANVKRDVDNTLREYRKKN
;
A
#
# COMPACT_ATOMS: atom_id res chain seq x y z
N MET A 1 7.68 50.41 7.58
CA MET A 1 7.14 49.31 8.41
C MET A 1 7.23 48.03 7.61
N ALA A 2 8.06 47.08 8.05
CA ALA A 2 8.27 45.82 7.36
C ALA A 2 7.16 44.81 7.69
N ALA A 3 6.98 43.89 6.74
CA ALA A 3 5.90 42.93 6.56
C ALA A 3 5.77 41.88 7.68
N PHE A 4 4.64 41.16 7.69
CA PHE A 4 4.66 39.69 7.58
C PHE A 4 3.29 39.20 7.10
N ALA A 5 3.23 38.83 5.82
CA ALA A 5 2.10 38.11 5.24
C ALA A 5 2.19 36.64 5.69
N ALA A 6 1.14 36.18 6.37
CA ALA A 6 1.00 34.80 6.81
C ALA A 6 0.87 33.86 5.62
N LEU A 7 1.92 33.06 5.36
CA LEU A 7 1.86 31.92 4.44
C LEU A 7 1.24 30.75 5.20
N ALA A 8 -0.08 30.60 5.08
CA ALA A 8 -0.79 29.38 5.44
C ALA A 8 -0.41 28.27 4.45
N PHE A 9 0.66 27.53 4.75
CA PHE A 9 1.06 26.34 4.01
C PHE A 9 0.07 25.21 4.32
N SER A 10 -0.85 24.97 3.39
CA SER A 10 -1.74 23.81 3.39
C SER A 10 -0.91 22.52 3.25
N CYS A 11 -0.71 21.79 4.35
CA CYS A 11 0.09 20.56 4.40
C CYS A 11 -0.41 19.45 3.47
N SER A 12 -1.68 19.49 3.06
CA SER A 12 -2.28 18.50 2.15
C SER A 12 -1.75 18.59 0.71
N ALA A 13 -1.45 19.79 0.22
CA ALA A 13 -0.91 19.99 -1.13
C ALA A 13 0.55 19.53 -1.26
N ALA A 14 1.33 19.67 -0.18
CA ALA A 14 2.72 19.22 -0.13
C ALA A 14 2.82 17.68 -0.09
N LEU A 15 1.89 17.02 0.61
CA LEU A 15 1.82 15.56 0.65
C LEU A 15 1.40 14.97 -0.69
N GLN A 16 0.38 15.57 -1.34
CA GLN A 16 -0.10 15.15 -2.64
C GLN A 16 0.98 15.29 -3.73
N ARG A 17 1.73 16.40 -3.73
CA ARG A 17 2.86 16.59 -4.68
C ARG A 17 3.97 15.55 -4.52
N ARG A 18 4.27 15.11 -3.30
CA ARG A 18 5.28 14.06 -3.06
C ARG A 18 4.79 12.69 -3.51
N TYR A 19 3.49 12.42 -3.37
CA TYR A 19 2.86 11.23 -3.90
C TYR A 19 2.92 11.22 -5.44
N ASP A 20 2.54 12.31 -6.08
CA ASP A 20 2.55 12.43 -7.55
C ASP A 20 3.98 12.34 -8.13
N GLN A 21 4.98 12.86 -7.43
CA GLN A 21 6.39 12.75 -7.82
C GLN A 21 6.96 11.33 -7.74
N ARG A 22 6.51 10.51 -6.78
CA ARG A 22 7.03 9.14 -6.62
C ARG A 22 6.27 8.11 -7.44
N HIS A 23 5.00 8.37 -7.75
CA HIS A 23 4.13 7.37 -8.38
C HIS A 23 3.72 7.73 -9.81
N GLY A 24 4.22 8.85 -10.36
CA GLY A 24 4.17 9.16 -11.78
C GLY A 24 2.74 9.10 -12.35
N ILE A 25 1.94 10.15 -12.12
CA ILE A 25 0.68 10.28 -12.83
C ILE A 25 0.97 10.37 -14.33
N SER A 26 0.66 9.31 -15.06
CA SER A 26 0.83 9.24 -16.50
C SER A 26 -0.26 10.09 -17.16
N SER A 27 -0.09 11.42 -17.12
CA SER A 27 -0.80 12.31 -18.02
C SER A 27 -0.18 12.13 -19.40
N SER A 28 -0.91 11.43 -20.25
CA SER A 28 -0.67 11.27 -21.68
C SER A 28 -0.36 12.61 -22.35
N SER A 29 0.90 12.83 -22.70
CA SER A 29 1.27 13.78 -23.74
C SER A 29 2.43 13.20 -24.53
N SER A 30 2.08 12.70 -25.71
CA SER A 30 2.93 12.19 -26.77
C SER A 30 3.96 13.24 -27.18
N THR A 31 5.24 12.86 -27.17
CA THR A 31 6.21 13.36 -28.17
C THR A 31 7.29 12.30 -28.39
N SER A 32 7.38 11.92 -29.66
CA SER A 32 8.37 11.09 -30.35
C SER A 32 9.83 11.20 -29.89
N SER A 33 10.53 10.05 -29.86
CA SER A 33 11.86 9.91 -30.48
C SER A 33 12.35 8.45 -30.54
N SER A 34 12.58 8.00 -31.78
CA SER A 34 13.76 7.30 -32.29
C SER A 34 14.31 6.02 -31.62
N ASP A 35 14.12 4.92 -32.37
CA ASP A 35 15.16 4.06 -32.95
C ASP A 35 15.90 2.99 -32.14
N ARG A 36 15.96 1.81 -32.80
CA ARG A 36 16.92 0.69 -32.70
C ARG A 36 16.78 -0.29 -31.54
N SER A 37 16.34 -1.51 -31.84
CA SER A 37 17.26 -2.67 -31.78
C SER A 37 16.64 -3.93 -32.43
N SER A 38 17.41 -4.49 -33.35
CA SER A 38 17.26 -5.74 -34.08
C SER A 38 17.46 -7.00 -33.22
N ARG A 39 16.60 -8.01 -33.37
CA ARG A 39 16.96 -9.44 -33.61
C ARG A 39 15.74 -10.34 -33.46
N ALA A 40 15.35 -11.00 -34.55
CA ALA A 40 14.69 -12.30 -34.46
C ALA A 40 15.72 -13.35 -34.03
N PRO A 41 15.28 -14.39 -33.30
CA PRO A 41 15.47 -15.71 -33.88
C PRO A 41 14.25 -16.62 -33.76
N ASP A 42 14.19 -17.48 -34.76
CA ASP A 42 13.38 -18.67 -34.95
C ASP A 42 13.77 -19.81 -33.99
N GLY A 43 12.82 -20.72 -33.72
CA GLY A 43 13.09 -22.08 -33.26
C GLY A 43 12.65 -22.42 -31.82
N GLY A 44 11.76 -23.42 -31.68
CA GLY A 44 11.63 -24.16 -30.43
C GLY A 44 10.29 -24.84 -30.13
N LYS A 45 9.91 -25.84 -30.94
CA LYS A 45 8.89 -26.84 -30.55
C LYS A 45 9.48 -27.79 -29.48
N GLY A 46 8.74 -27.96 -28.39
CA GLY A 46 8.76 -29.19 -27.57
C GLY A 46 9.54 -29.13 -26.26
N SER A 47 8.83 -28.90 -25.14
CA SER A 47 9.14 -29.58 -23.88
C SER A 47 7.89 -29.64 -23.00
N GLU A 48 7.69 -30.82 -22.44
CA GLU A 48 6.48 -31.34 -21.81
C GLU A 48 6.15 -30.75 -20.44
N THR A 49 4.85 -30.76 -20.14
CA THR A 49 4.24 -30.96 -18.82
C THR A 49 4.70 -30.03 -17.69
N THR A 50 3.93 -28.97 -17.45
CA THR A 50 3.39 -28.67 -16.11
C THR A 50 2.28 -27.62 -16.23
N ASP A 51 1.10 -28.01 -15.76
CA ASP A 51 -0.02 -27.15 -15.38
C ASP A 51 -0.62 -26.19 -16.44
N GLY A 52 -1.47 -26.76 -17.30
CA GLY A 52 -2.23 -26.05 -18.34
C GLY A 52 -3.38 -25.17 -17.83
N THR A 53 -3.50 -24.96 -16.51
CA THR A 53 -4.56 -24.15 -15.92
C THR A 53 -4.23 -22.66 -16.03
N TYR A 54 -2.97 -22.26 -15.91
CA TYR A 54 -2.57 -20.84 -15.91
C TYR A 54 -2.48 -20.23 -17.32
N ARG A 55 -2.27 -21.08 -18.35
CA ARG A 55 -2.02 -20.60 -19.73
C ARG A 55 -3.29 -20.47 -20.58
N LYS A 56 -4.42 -21.07 -20.19
CA LYS A 56 -5.65 -21.10 -20.99
C LYS A 56 -6.52 -19.84 -20.88
N ASP A 57 -6.34 -19.02 -19.84
CA ASP A 57 -7.20 -17.86 -19.62
C ASP A 57 -6.80 -16.65 -20.47
N TYR A 58 -5.56 -16.57 -20.93
CA TYR A 58 -5.08 -15.47 -21.77
C TYR A 58 -5.47 -15.63 -23.25
N ASP A 59 -5.52 -16.87 -23.78
CA ASP A 59 -5.90 -17.12 -25.18
C ASP A 59 -7.39 -16.89 -25.44
N ARG A 60 -8.23 -17.08 -24.40
CA ARG A 60 -9.69 -16.88 -24.49
C ARG A 60 -10.10 -15.42 -24.68
N VAL A 61 -9.23 -14.47 -24.32
CA VAL A 61 -9.49 -13.04 -24.46
C VAL A 61 -9.11 -12.54 -25.86
N VAL A 62 -8.19 -13.23 -26.55
CA VAL A 62 -7.70 -12.82 -27.87
C VAL A 62 -8.51 -13.43 -29.01
N ASP A 63 -9.02 -14.66 -28.85
CA ASP A 63 -9.72 -15.37 -29.95
C ASP A 63 -11.25 -15.21 -29.95
N GLY A 64 -11.78 -14.23 -29.21
CA GLY A 64 -13.21 -13.92 -29.14
C GLY A 64 -13.81 -13.30 -30.42
N SER A 65 -13.11 -13.35 -31.57
CA SER A 65 -13.59 -12.78 -32.84
C SER A 65 -14.14 -13.80 -33.83
N SER A 66 -14.31 -15.08 -33.49
CA SER A 66 -14.93 -16.03 -34.42
C SER A 66 -15.60 -17.22 -33.72
N ALA A 67 -16.93 -17.14 -33.54
CA ALA A 67 -17.91 -18.21 -33.80
C ALA A 67 -19.09 -18.20 -32.80
N ALA A 68 -20.28 -18.12 -33.40
CA ALA A 68 -21.58 -18.59 -32.90
C ALA A 68 -22.19 -17.88 -31.67
N GLY A 69 -23.02 -16.87 -31.98
CA GLY A 69 -24.35 -16.67 -31.37
C GLY A 69 -24.43 -16.64 -29.85
N SER A 70 -24.21 -15.48 -29.25
CA SER A 70 -24.73 -15.22 -27.91
C SER A 70 -24.94 -13.72 -27.70
N VAL A 71 -26.05 -13.43 -27.01
CA VAL A 71 -26.62 -12.11 -26.72
C VAL A 71 -25.55 -11.06 -26.37
N SER A 72 -25.60 -9.95 -27.11
CA SER A 72 -24.84 -8.73 -26.85
C SER A 72 -25.16 -8.18 -25.46
N THR A 73 -24.35 -8.56 -24.48
CA THR A 73 -24.31 -7.91 -23.16
C THR A 73 -23.17 -6.90 -23.21
N PRO A 74 -23.37 -5.63 -22.86
CA PRO A 74 -22.35 -4.60 -23.05
C PRO A 74 -21.10 -4.94 -22.22
N ALA A 75 -19.94 -4.97 -22.87
CA ALA A 75 -18.62 -5.22 -22.30
C ALA A 75 -18.11 -4.07 -21.38
N GLY A 76 -19.01 -3.42 -20.63
CA GLY A 76 -18.71 -2.29 -19.75
C GLY A 76 -18.55 -2.66 -18.27
N GLY A 77 -18.90 -3.88 -17.86
CA GLY A 77 -18.88 -4.29 -16.45
C GLY A 77 -17.49 -4.58 -15.87
N ASN A 78 -16.56 -5.10 -16.68
CA ASN A 78 -15.27 -5.58 -16.19
C ASN A 78 -14.25 -4.46 -15.96
N ALA A 79 -14.26 -3.40 -16.79
CA ALA A 79 -13.34 -2.28 -16.64
C ALA A 79 -13.61 -1.49 -15.33
N GLY A 80 -14.88 -1.26 -15.01
CA GLY A 80 -15.28 -0.58 -13.77
C GLY A 80 -14.92 -1.38 -12.50
N TYR A 81 -15.14 -2.69 -12.53
CA TYR A 81 -14.76 -3.58 -11.43
C TYR A 81 -13.24 -3.64 -11.22
N ASN A 82 -12.46 -3.76 -12.30
CA ASN A 82 -10.99 -3.75 -12.23
C ASN A 82 -10.45 -2.41 -11.69
N GLN A 83 -11.05 -1.29 -12.10
CA GLN A 83 -10.68 0.04 -11.58
C GLN A 83 -10.98 0.16 -10.09
N GLN A 84 -12.12 -0.35 -9.62
CA GLN A 84 -12.47 -0.36 -8.20
C GLN A 84 -11.50 -1.20 -7.37
N LEU A 85 -11.10 -2.36 -7.87
CA LEU A 85 -10.13 -3.22 -7.20
C LEU A 85 -8.75 -2.58 -7.10
N LEU A 86 -8.28 -1.93 -8.17
CA LEU A 86 -7.02 -1.16 -8.16
C LEU A 86 -7.06 -0.01 -7.14
N ASN A 87 -8.18 0.72 -7.09
CA ASN A 87 -8.37 1.79 -6.12
C ASN A 87 -8.38 1.23 -4.68
N GLN A 88 -9.01 0.08 -4.45
CA GLN A 88 -9.01 -0.59 -3.14
C GLN A 88 -7.60 -0.97 -2.70
N TYR A 89 -6.78 -1.57 -3.58
CA TYR A 89 -5.38 -1.87 -3.26
C TYR A 89 -4.57 -0.60 -2.99
N THR A 90 -4.80 0.46 -3.75
CA THR A 90 -4.15 1.76 -3.52
C THR A 90 -4.50 2.33 -2.13
N ASP A 91 -5.75 2.21 -1.72
CA ASP A 91 -6.19 2.66 -0.39
C ASP A 91 -5.66 1.76 0.74
N MET A 92 -5.57 0.45 0.49
CA MET A 92 -4.92 -0.50 1.40
C MET A 92 -3.45 -0.15 1.62
N ASP A 93 -2.72 0.14 0.54
CA ASP A 93 -1.31 0.51 0.60
C ASP A 93 -1.10 1.81 1.36
N LYS A 94 -1.90 2.85 1.11
CA LYS A 94 -1.84 4.11 1.87
C LYS A 94 -2.06 3.90 3.36
N LEU A 95 -3.03 3.07 3.74
CA LEU A 95 -3.29 2.80 5.15
C LEU A 95 -2.16 1.97 5.77
N ALA A 96 -1.65 0.99 5.03
CA ALA A 96 -0.55 0.16 5.46
C ALA A 96 0.74 0.99 5.67
N GLU A 97 1.03 1.94 4.78
CA GLU A 97 2.14 2.88 4.94
C GLU A 97 2.02 3.70 6.23
N VAL A 98 0.81 4.17 6.57
CA VAL A 98 0.57 4.88 7.83
C VAL A 98 0.84 3.96 9.02
N VAL A 99 0.37 2.72 9.00
CA VAL A 99 0.63 1.76 10.08
C VAL A 99 2.12 1.47 10.23
N LEU A 100 2.85 1.31 9.11
CA LEU A 100 4.30 1.10 9.12
C LEU A 100 5.05 2.32 9.67
N TYR A 101 4.62 3.53 9.34
CA TYR A 101 5.18 4.76 9.89
C TYR A 101 5.03 4.82 11.41
N GLU A 102 3.86 4.47 11.95
CA GLU A 102 3.65 4.46 13.41
C GLU A 102 4.46 3.35 14.09
N LEU A 103 4.65 2.19 13.44
CA LEU A 103 5.53 1.13 13.93
C LEU A 103 6.99 1.57 14.02
N ASP A 104 7.50 2.26 13.00
CA ASP A 104 8.87 2.81 13.02
C ASP A 104 9.05 3.84 14.14
N ASN A 105 8.05 4.69 14.37
CA ASN A 105 8.05 5.64 15.47
C ASN A 105 8.11 4.93 16.83
N LEU A 106 7.32 3.86 17.03
CA LEU A 106 7.37 3.04 18.24
C LEU A 106 8.74 2.38 18.44
N GLU A 107 9.38 1.92 17.37
CA GLU A 107 10.70 1.31 17.45
C GLU A 107 11.78 2.32 17.84
N ASN A 108 11.76 3.52 17.26
CA ASN A 108 12.66 4.60 17.65
C ASN A 108 12.47 4.97 19.14
N ARG A 109 11.22 5.06 19.59
CA ARG A 109 10.90 5.37 20.98
C ARG A 109 11.30 4.26 21.95
N TYR A 110 11.08 2.99 21.57
CA TYR A 110 11.55 1.82 22.31
C TYR A 110 13.07 1.84 22.49
N ASN A 111 13.82 2.09 21.41
CA ASN A 111 15.28 2.13 21.44
C ASN A 111 15.81 3.26 22.33
N ASN A 112 15.19 4.44 22.28
CA ASN A 112 15.52 5.56 23.16
C ASN A 112 15.26 5.20 24.62
N LEU A 113 14.07 4.69 24.93
CA LEU A 113 13.68 4.33 26.29
C LEU A 113 14.53 3.18 26.87
N LEU A 114 14.94 2.23 26.02
CA LEU A 114 15.85 1.16 26.40
C LEU A 114 17.25 1.69 26.74
N ASN A 115 17.74 2.68 25.98
CA ASN A 115 19.01 3.33 26.27
C ASN A 115 18.93 4.15 27.58
N GLU A 116 17.82 4.83 27.84
CA GLU A 116 17.57 5.51 29.10
C GLU A 116 17.51 4.53 30.27
N TYR A 117 16.79 3.41 30.12
CA TYR A 117 16.67 2.37 31.14
C TYR A 117 18.03 1.79 31.55
N LYS A 118 18.92 1.54 30.58
CA LYS A 118 20.29 1.06 30.84
C LYS A 118 21.11 2.04 31.69
N ASN A 119 20.87 3.33 31.52
CA ASN A 119 21.63 4.40 32.18
C ASN A 119 20.91 4.97 33.44
N ALA A 120 19.71 4.49 33.74
CA ALA A 120 18.85 5.03 34.78
C ALA A 120 19.19 4.54 36.20
N LYS A 121 18.81 5.35 37.20
CA LYS A 121 18.84 4.99 38.63
C LYS A 121 17.68 4.03 38.96
N SER A 122 17.80 3.27 40.04
CA SER A 122 16.84 2.21 40.41
C SER A 122 15.38 2.67 40.52
N SER A 123 15.15 3.89 41.01
CA SER A 123 13.79 4.45 41.19
C SER A 123 13.05 4.74 39.88
N SER A 124 13.75 5.11 38.80
CA SER A 124 13.12 5.41 37.52
C SER A 124 13.05 4.19 36.59
N ARG A 125 13.87 3.16 36.82
CA ARG A 125 13.86 1.91 36.03
C ARG A 125 12.50 1.22 36.01
N GLN A 126 11.79 1.21 37.13
CA GLN A 126 10.50 0.53 37.19
C GLN A 126 9.46 1.19 36.27
N VAL A 127 9.41 2.52 36.22
CA VAL A 127 8.52 3.26 35.32
C VAL A 127 8.91 3.00 33.86
N MET A 128 10.20 3.09 33.54
CA MET A 128 10.69 2.79 32.18
C MET A 128 10.42 1.35 31.76
N ALA A 129 10.51 0.37 32.67
CA ALA A 129 10.17 -1.02 32.36
C ALA A 129 8.68 -1.18 32.00
N MET A 130 7.80 -0.49 32.72
CA MET A 130 6.36 -0.48 32.40
C MET A 130 6.08 0.20 31.05
N GLU A 131 6.79 1.28 30.73
CA GLU A 131 6.63 1.94 29.44
C GLU A 131 7.18 1.10 28.27
N LEU A 132 8.28 0.38 28.46
CA LEU A 132 8.80 -0.57 27.47
C LEU A 132 7.80 -1.70 27.18
N ASP A 133 7.15 -2.21 28.21
CA ASP A 133 6.10 -3.24 28.10
C ASP A 133 4.90 -2.72 27.30
N LYS A 134 4.40 -1.52 27.64
CA LYS A 134 3.32 -0.85 26.88
C LYS A 134 3.68 -0.64 25.40
N ILE A 135 4.90 -0.19 25.11
CA ILE A 135 5.36 -0.02 23.72
C ILE A 135 5.38 -1.37 22.99
N SER A 136 5.78 -2.45 23.67
CA SER A 136 5.78 -3.79 23.08
C SER A 136 4.37 -4.27 22.69
N ASP A 137 3.37 -4.01 23.54
CA ASP A 137 1.97 -4.32 23.28
C ASP A 137 1.39 -3.49 22.13
N ASP A 138 1.69 -2.18 22.10
CA ASP A 138 1.25 -1.28 21.04
C ASP A 138 1.87 -1.69 19.68
N ARG A 139 3.16 -2.11 19.65
CA ARG A 139 3.80 -2.66 18.44
C ARG A 139 3.10 -3.92 17.95
N LEU A 140 2.78 -4.86 18.84
CA LEU A 140 2.07 -6.09 18.47
C LEU A 140 0.69 -5.79 17.89
N THR A 141 -0.01 -4.82 18.45
CA THR A 141 -1.35 -4.40 18.00
C THR A 141 -1.28 -3.78 16.60
N LEU A 142 -0.34 -2.86 16.35
CA LEU A 142 -0.14 -2.27 15.03
C LEU A 142 0.33 -3.28 13.99
N TYR A 143 1.18 -4.25 14.37
CA TYR A 143 1.60 -5.33 13.46
C TYR A 143 0.43 -6.23 13.05
N LYS A 144 -0.45 -6.57 14.00
CA LYS A 144 -1.70 -7.30 13.69
C LYS A 144 -2.60 -6.49 12.76
N ALA A 145 -2.73 -5.19 12.98
CA ALA A 145 -3.48 -4.30 12.10
C ALA A 145 -2.90 -4.29 10.68
N TYR A 146 -1.58 -4.14 10.53
CA TYR A 146 -0.88 -4.19 9.25
C TYR A 146 -1.12 -5.51 8.49
N THR A 147 -0.92 -6.64 9.15
CA THR A 147 -1.14 -7.95 8.53
C THR A 147 -2.62 -8.19 8.17
N ASN A 148 -3.55 -7.66 8.97
CA ASN A 148 -4.99 -7.75 8.72
C ASN A 148 -5.40 -7.03 7.42
N ILE A 149 -4.74 -5.90 7.08
CA ILE A 149 -4.98 -5.16 5.83
C ILE A 149 -4.87 -6.09 4.63
N TYR A 150 -3.74 -6.77 4.45
CA TYR A 150 -3.54 -7.61 3.27
C TYR A 150 -4.20 -8.98 3.37
N ARG A 151 -4.39 -9.50 4.59
CA ARG A 151 -5.03 -10.79 4.81
C ARG A 151 -6.53 -10.76 4.50
N ASN A 152 -7.23 -9.74 4.98
CA ASN A 152 -8.70 -9.67 4.95
C ASN A 152 -9.22 -8.49 4.11
N GLY A 153 -8.37 -7.51 3.77
CA GLY A 153 -8.79 -6.31 3.04
C GLY A 153 -9.24 -6.58 1.61
N LYS A 154 -8.85 -7.69 0.98
CA LYS A 154 -9.37 -8.07 -0.34
C LYS A 154 -10.86 -8.44 -0.30
N SER A 155 -11.28 -9.16 0.73
CA SER A 155 -12.65 -9.65 0.89
C SER A 155 -13.57 -8.68 1.62
N ASP A 156 -13.04 -7.91 2.58
CA ASP A 156 -13.84 -7.04 3.46
C ASP A 156 -13.11 -5.73 3.82
N TRP A 157 -12.84 -4.92 2.80
CA TRP A 157 -12.06 -3.69 2.99
C TRP A 157 -12.71 -2.69 3.94
N ALA A 158 -14.04 -2.53 3.90
CA ALA A 158 -14.72 -1.51 4.68
C ALA A 158 -14.57 -1.74 6.19
N ASN A 159 -14.73 -2.99 6.65
CA ASN A 159 -14.55 -3.33 8.05
C ASN A 159 -13.08 -3.28 8.46
N VAL A 160 -12.18 -3.85 7.65
CA VAL A 160 -10.73 -3.82 7.92
C VAL A 160 -10.21 -2.40 8.03
N LYS A 161 -10.59 -1.51 7.10
CA LYS A 161 -10.22 -0.10 7.12
C LYS A 161 -10.67 0.57 8.41
N ARG A 162 -11.94 0.40 8.80
CA ARG A 162 -12.49 0.98 10.03
C ARG A 162 -11.75 0.49 11.27
N ASP A 163 -11.48 -0.81 11.36
CA ASP A 163 -10.85 -1.41 12.52
C ASP A 163 -9.38 -0.96 12.66
N VAL A 164 -8.66 -0.86 11.53
CA VAL A 164 -7.29 -0.32 11.49
C VAL A 164 -7.28 1.17 11.82
N ASP A 165 -8.21 1.96 11.28
CA ASP A 165 -8.34 3.39 11.60
C ASP A 165 -8.64 3.61 13.09
N ASN A 166 -9.49 2.76 13.69
CA ASN A 166 -9.78 2.79 15.13
C ASN A 166 -8.52 2.46 15.94
N THR A 167 -7.79 1.41 15.54
CA THR A 167 -6.52 1.02 16.18
C THR A 167 -5.51 2.18 16.15
N LEU A 168 -5.34 2.83 14.99
CA LEU A 168 -4.46 3.99 14.84
C LEU A 168 -4.91 5.19 15.68
N ARG A 169 -6.23 5.43 15.77
CA ARG A 169 -6.79 6.51 16.62
C ARG A 169 -6.57 6.24 18.10
N GLU A 170 -6.78 5.01 18.56
CA GLU A 170 -6.54 4.62 19.94
C GLU A 170 -5.07 4.75 20.30
N TYR A 171 -4.19 4.28 19.42
CA TYR A 171 -2.75 4.46 19.56
C TYR A 171 -2.36 5.94 19.70
N ARG A 172 -2.85 6.81 18.81
CA ARG A 172 -2.57 8.26 18.85
C ARG A 172 -3.15 9.00 20.04
N LYS A 173 -4.17 8.46 20.71
CA LYS A 173 -4.72 9.05 21.95
C LYS A 173 -3.89 8.70 23.18
N LYS A 174 -3.19 7.57 23.14
CA LYS A 174 -2.39 7.04 24.25
C LYS A 174 -0.97 7.62 24.33
N ASN A 175 -0.57 8.36 23.29
CA ASN A 175 0.76 8.95 23.07
C ASN A 175 0.66 10.45 22.86
#